data_AF-A0A497CA00-F1
#
_entry.id   AF-A0A497CA00-F1
#
_cell.length_a   1.000
_cell.length_b   1.000
_cell.length_c   1.000
_cell.angle_alpha   90.00
_cell.angle_beta   90.00
_cell.angle_gamma   90.00
#
_symmetry.space_group_name_H-M   'P 1'
#
loop_
_entity.id
_entity.type
_entity.pdbx_description
1 polymer ?
#
loop_
_entity_poly.entity_id
_entity_poly.type
_entity_poly.pdbx_seq_one_letter_code
_entity_poly.pdbx_strand_id
1 'polypeptide(L)'
;MNTIFSNPTHVDIQGEQVLKFKRVDAKVAEYELIGFENYPVQIFDYRDFGLEAINTLLETDNLYDFAPKFNSPALTSITLLDNGEIQIELRNTSDKNPPHMLWISIGIEKSIIPHYSFLLKELQAYEKNSALLALYERPFPNEYPIGYPVDGNI
;
A
#
# COMPACT_ATOMS: atom_id res chain seq x y z
N MET A 1 13.39 -5.03 -17.45
CA MET A 1 13.10 -4.43 -16.13
C MET A 1 13.22 -2.91 -16.20
N ASN A 2 12.19 -2.18 -15.77
CA ASN A 2 12.18 -0.71 -15.74
C ASN A 2 11.74 -0.20 -14.37
N THR A 3 12.63 0.48 -13.63
CA THR A 3 12.28 1.10 -12.35
C THR A 3 11.47 2.37 -12.59
N ILE A 4 10.20 2.35 -12.14
CA ILE A 4 9.26 3.47 -12.28
C ILE A 4 9.53 4.52 -11.19
N PHE A 5 9.85 4.07 -9.98
CA PHE A 5 10.00 4.94 -8.82
C PHE A 5 10.94 4.34 -7.78
N SER A 6 11.71 5.18 -7.11
CA SER A 6 12.57 4.80 -5.99
C SER A 6 12.82 5.98 -5.06
N ASN A 7 11.95 6.20 -4.07
CA ASN A 7 12.11 7.25 -3.06
C ASN A 7 11.35 6.88 -1.76
N PRO A 8 11.59 7.59 -0.65
CA PRO A 8 10.77 7.49 0.53
C PRO A 8 9.29 7.79 0.24
N THR A 9 8.40 6.94 0.75
CA THR A 9 6.94 7.09 0.69
C THR A 9 6.30 6.77 2.03
N HIS A 10 5.22 7.45 2.38
CA HIS A 10 4.27 6.91 3.33
C HIS A 10 3.50 5.78 2.64
N VAL A 11 3.39 4.60 3.26
CA VAL A 11 2.60 3.48 2.75
C VAL A 11 1.28 3.46 3.49
N ASP A 12 0.17 3.38 2.76
CA ASP A 12 -1.17 3.29 3.35
C ASP A 12 -2.00 2.25 2.61
N ILE A 13 -2.37 1.17 3.31
CA ILE A 13 -3.32 0.16 2.84
C ILE A 13 -4.68 0.39 3.47
N GLN A 14 -5.74 0.31 2.67
CA GLN A 14 -7.13 0.54 3.11
C GLN A 14 -8.11 -0.48 2.54
N GLY A 15 -8.97 -1.03 3.38
CA GLY A 15 -9.98 -2.02 3.02
C GLY A 15 -9.74 -3.37 3.71
N GLU A 16 -10.75 -4.23 3.70
CA GLU A 16 -10.63 -5.57 4.25
C GLU A 16 -9.80 -6.44 3.30
N GLN A 17 -8.76 -7.13 3.78
CA GLN A 17 -7.99 -8.10 3.00
C GLN A 17 -7.27 -7.55 1.74
N VAL A 18 -6.73 -6.33 1.76
CA VAL A 18 -5.98 -5.75 0.63
C VAL A 18 -4.80 -6.64 0.17
N LEU A 19 -4.17 -7.34 1.11
CA LEU A 19 -3.00 -8.16 0.88
C LEU A 19 -3.33 -9.64 1.04
N LYS A 20 -2.92 -10.44 0.05
CA LYS A 20 -2.84 -11.90 0.18
C LYS A 20 -1.42 -12.29 0.57
N PHE A 21 -1.25 -12.80 1.79
CA PHE A 21 0.04 -13.30 2.25
C PHE A 21 0.49 -14.51 1.41
N LYS A 22 1.78 -14.53 1.03
CA LYS A 22 2.37 -15.61 0.21
C LYS A 22 3.38 -16.42 1.01
N ARG A 23 4.42 -15.75 1.52
CA ARG A 23 5.45 -16.37 2.35
C ARG A 23 6.16 -15.33 3.20
N VAL A 24 6.77 -15.79 4.28
CA VAL A 24 7.72 -15.00 5.08
C VAL A 24 8.96 -15.84 5.33
N ASP A 25 10.11 -15.20 5.28
CA ASP A 25 11.35 -15.74 5.79
C ASP A 25 12.02 -14.73 6.75
N ALA A 26 13.26 -15.01 7.16
CA ALA A 26 13.99 -14.17 8.11
C ALA A 26 14.29 -12.73 7.62
N LYS A 27 14.11 -12.45 6.33
CA LYS A 27 14.50 -11.17 5.70
C LYS A 27 13.38 -10.51 4.91
N VAL A 28 12.39 -11.27 4.45
CA VAL A 28 11.33 -10.73 3.60
C VAL A 28 9.98 -11.37 3.89
N ALA A 29 8.95 -10.52 3.89
CA ALA A 29 7.56 -10.96 3.79
C ALA A 29 7.04 -10.62 2.39
N GLU A 30 6.39 -11.59 1.76
CA GLU A 30 5.87 -11.48 0.41
C GLU A 30 4.35 -11.50 0.41
N TYR A 31 3.80 -10.55 -0.33
CA TYR A 31 2.37 -10.35 -0.48
C TYR A 31 2.01 -10.19 -1.95
N GLU A 32 0.79 -10.56 -2.28
CA GLU A 32 0.15 -10.28 -3.56
C GLU A 32 -1.01 -9.32 -3.30
N LEU A 33 -1.14 -8.26 -4.11
CA LEU A 33 -2.29 -7.35 -4.00
C LEU A 33 -3.54 -8.00 -4.56
N ILE A 34 -4.62 -7.95 -3.79
CA ILE A 34 -5.93 -8.43 -4.24
C ILE A 34 -6.54 -7.42 -5.24
N GLY A 35 -7.19 -7.95 -6.28
CA GLY A 35 -7.92 -7.16 -7.29
C GLY A 35 -7.12 -6.74 -8.52
N PHE A 36 -5.89 -7.25 -8.68
CA PHE A 36 -5.01 -6.96 -9.83
C PHE A 36 -4.71 -8.22 -10.67
N GLU A 37 -5.74 -8.98 -11.05
CA GLU A 37 -5.57 -10.27 -11.73
C GLU A 37 -4.92 -10.19 -13.12
N ASN A 38 -5.16 -9.08 -13.85
CA ASN A 38 -4.61 -8.90 -15.19
C ASN A 38 -3.13 -8.53 -15.20
N TYR A 39 -2.66 -7.91 -14.11
CA TYR A 39 -1.29 -7.43 -13.94
C TYR A 39 -0.91 -7.62 -12.46
N PRO A 40 -0.46 -8.81 -12.08
CA PRO A 40 -0.17 -9.12 -10.68
C PRO A 40 0.77 -8.10 -10.07
N VAL A 41 0.42 -7.64 -8.87
CA VAL A 41 1.28 -6.75 -8.08
C VAL A 41 1.79 -7.53 -6.88
N GLN A 42 3.11 -7.63 -6.79
CA GLN A 42 3.79 -8.29 -5.68
C GLN A 42 4.46 -7.25 -4.78
N ILE A 43 4.34 -7.43 -3.48
CA ILE A 43 5.01 -6.62 -2.47
C ILE A 43 6.01 -7.48 -1.71
N PHE A 44 7.25 -7.02 -1.69
CA PHE A 44 8.34 -7.58 -0.90
C PHE A 44 8.66 -6.59 0.22
N ASP A 45 8.28 -6.94 1.45
CA ASP A 45 8.51 -6.12 2.62
C ASP A 45 9.74 -6.61 3.38
N TYR A 46 10.78 -5.78 3.37
CA TYR A 46 12.05 -5.99 4.08
C TYR A 46 12.14 -5.13 5.34
N ARG A 47 11.06 -4.45 5.76
CA ARG A 47 11.04 -3.59 6.94
C ARG A 47 10.95 -4.43 8.20
N ASP A 48 11.69 -4.04 9.23
CA ASP A 48 11.80 -4.83 10.46
C ASP A 48 10.42 -4.96 11.15
N PHE A 49 9.69 -3.85 11.22
CA PHE A 49 8.35 -3.80 11.79
C PHE A 49 7.30 -4.52 10.92
N GLY A 50 7.51 -4.60 9.60
CA GLY A 50 6.63 -5.34 8.70
C GLY A 50 6.77 -6.85 8.90
N LEU A 51 8.02 -7.31 9.03
CA LEU A 51 8.35 -8.69 9.39
C LEU A 51 7.82 -9.06 10.78
N GLU A 52 7.99 -8.17 11.77
CA GLU A 52 7.45 -8.39 13.12
C GLU A 52 5.91 -8.49 13.11
N ALA A 53 5.24 -7.61 12.36
CA ALA A 53 3.78 -7.58 12.24
C ALA A 53 3.23 -8.89 11.68
N ILE A 54 3.80 -9.38 10.57
CA ILE A 54 3.32 -10.61 9.94
C ILE A 54 3.61 -11.84 10.80
N ASN A 55 4.78 -11.90 11.46
CA ASN A 55 5.08 -13.02 12.36
C ASN A 55 4.11 -13.03 13.55
N THR A 56 3.81 -11.87 14.14
CA THR A 56 2.82 -11.77 15.22
C THR A 56 1.44 -12.22 14.74
N LEU A 57 1.02 -11.79 13.54
CA LEU A 57 -0.25 -12.22 12.93
C LEU A 57 -0.29 -13.74 12.75
N LEU A 58 0.77 -14.36 12.22
CA LEU A 58 0.85 -15.81 12.01
C LEU A 58 0.86 -16.62 13.32
N GLU A 59 1.37 -16.04 14.41
CA GLU A 59 1.39 -16.69 15.73
C GLU A 59 0.08 -16.54 16.50
N THR A 60 -0.65 -15.42 16.30
CA THR A 60 -1.78 -15.04 17.16
C THR A 60 -3.13 -14.99 16.45
N ASP A 61 -3.14 -15.05 15.12
CA ASP A 61 -4.30 -14.77 14.25
C ASP A 61 -4.94 -13.39 14.49
N ASN A 62 -4.22 -12.46 15.14
CA ASN A 62 -4.73 -11.12 15.46
C ASN A 62 -4.41 -10.11 14.35
N LEU A 63 -5.41 -9.82 13.50
CA LEU A 63 -5.27 -8.87 12.39
C LEU A 63 -5.17 -7.41 12.83
N TYR A 64 -5.62 -7.06 14.04
CA TYR A 64 -5.73 -5.65 14.46
C TYR A 64 -4.39 -4.92 14.50
N ASP A 65 -3.30 -5.64 14.77
CA ASP A 65 -1.96 -5.05 14.90
C ASP A 65 -1.22 -4.96 13.56
N PHE A 66 -1.73 -5.60 12.50
CA PHE A 66 -1.03 -5.69 11.23
C PHE A 66 -1.06 -4.36 10.46
N ALA A 67 -2.25 -3.84 10.16
CA ALA A 67 -2.39 -2.65 9.32
C ALA A 67 -1.68 -1.41 9.89
N PRO A 68 -1.75 -1.09 11.19
CA PRO A 68 -1.02 0.04 11.76
C PRO A 68 0.51 -0.08 11.62
N LYS A 69 1.08 -1.29 11.69
CA LYS A 69 2.52 -1.51 11.50
C LYS A 69 2.90 -1.45 10.02
N PHE A 70 2.06 -2.03 9.15
CA PHE A 70 2.28 -2.01 7.70
C PHE A 70 2.18 -0.58 7.13
N ASN A 71 1.23 0.22 7.64
CA ASN A 71 0.95 1.61 7.26
C ASN A 71 1.95 2.58 7.88
N SER A 72 3.17 2.52 7.37
CA SER A 72 4.30 3.25 7.90
C SER A 72 5.26 3.64 6.77
N PRO A 73 6.09 4.66 6.99
CA PRO A 73 7.09 5.09 6.01
C PRO A 73 8.00 3.95 5.54
N ALA A 74 8.31 3.93 4.25
CA ALA A 74 9.22 3.00 3.62
C ALA A 74 10.10 3.72 2.60
N LEU A 75 11.31 3.21 2.39
CA LEU A 75 12.02 3.43 1.12
C LEU A 75 11.40 2.47 0.11
N THR A 76 10.64 3.03 -0.83
CA THR A 76 9.85 2.24 -1.77
C THR A 76 10.50 2.24 -3.14
N SER A 77 10.63 1.06 -3.73
CA SER A 77 11.00 0.88 -5.13
C SER A 77 9.85 0.20 -5.87
N ILE A 78 9.47 0.73 -7.03
CA ILE A 78 8.44 0.15 -7.90
C ILE A 78 9.08 -0.14 -9.25
N THR A 79 8.99 -1.40 -9.68
CA THR A 79 9.57 -1.88 -10.93
C THR A 79 8.50 -2.57 -11.77
N LEU A 80 8.44 -2.21 -13.06
CA LEU A 80 7.69 -2.97 -14.06
C LEU A 80 8.59 -4.06 -14.62
N LEU A 81 8.16 -5.30 -14.45
CA LEU A 81 8.83 -6.48 -14.97
C LEU A 81 8.47 -6.69 -16.45
N ASP A 82 9.28 -7.49 -17.16
CA ASP A 82 9.13 -7.66 -18.61
C ASP A 82 7.85 -8.43 -18.99
N ASN A 83 7.25 -9.15 -18.04
CA ASN A 83 5.96 -9.82 -18.16
C ASN A 83 4.76 -8.90 -17.84
N GLY A 84 4.99 -7.62 -17.52
CA GLY A 84 3.95 -6.66 -17.14
C GLY A 84 3.55 -6.68 -15.67
N GLU A 85 4.16 -7.54 -14.84
CA GLU A 85 3.94 -7.54 -13.40
C GLU A 85 4.59 -6.32 -12.75
N ILE A 86 3.97 -5.85 -11.66
CA ILE A 86 4.51 -4.77 -10.84
C ILE A 86 5.13 -5.38 -9.59
N GLN A 87 6.42 -5.12 -9.38
CA GLN A 87 7.10 -5.46 -8.14
C GLN A 87 7.29 -4.19 -7.31
N ILE A 88 6.85 -4.25 -6.05
CA ILE A 88 7.05 -3.21 -5.05
C ILE A 88 7.97 -3.76 -3.96
N GLU A 89 9.08 -3.07 -3.70
CA GLU A 89 9.94 -3.36 -2.55
C GLU A 89 9.79 -2.27 -1.50
N LEU A 90 9.57 -2.68 -0.26
CA LEU A 90 9.49 -1.79 0.90
C LEU A 90 10.70 -2.06 1.79
N ARG A 91 11.51 -1.03 2.05
CA ARG A 91 12.71 -1.12 2.92
C ARG A 91 12.63 -0.10 4.04
N ASN A 92 13.39 -0.34 5.11
CA ASN A 92 13.49 0.61 6.22
C ASN A 92 13.94 1.98 5.72
N THR A 93 13.33 3.04 6.26
CA THR A 93 13.71 4.43 5.99
C THR A 93 13.84 5.20 7.29
N SER A 94 14.75 6.17 7.33
CA SER A 94 14.84 7.14 8.43
C SER A 94 13.90 8.34 8.24
N ASP A 95 13.27 8.47 7.07
CA ASP A 95 12.35 9.56 6.77
C ASP A 95 10.99 9.30 7.42
N LYS A 96 10.69 10.06 8.47
CA LYS A 96 9.43 9.96 9.21
C LYS A 96 8.26 10.63 8.49
N ASN A 97 8.54 11.46 7.50
CA ASN A 97 7.53 12.26 6.82
C ASN A 97 7.80 12.36 5.32
N PRO A 98 7.70 11.22 4.60
CA PRO A 98 8.09 11.18 3.21
C PRO A 98 7.21 12.11 2.35
N PRO A 99 7.78 12.71 1.29
CA PRO A 99 7.06 13.61 0.40
C PRO A 99 6.08 12.87 -0.53
N HIS A 100 6.14 11.55 -0.61
CA HIS A 100 5.27 10.74 -1.47
C HIS A 100 4.34 9.85 -0.65
N MET A 101 3.22 9.46 -1.24
CA MET A 101 2.28 8.49 -0.71
C MET A 101 2.13 7.33 -1.68
N LEU A 102 2.30 6.11 -1.19
CA LEU A 102 1.87 4.87 -1.84
C LEU A 102 0.54 4.46 -1.19
N TRP A 103 -0.56 4.67 -1.91
CA TRP A 103 -1.91 4.34 -1.45
C TRP A 103 -2.42 3.10 -2.18
N ILE A 104 -2.77 2.09 -1.39
CA ILE A 104 -3.28 0.82 -1.88
C ILE A 104 -4.64 0.58 -1.24
N SER A 105 -5.66 0.29 -2.04
CA SER A 105 -6.99 0.06 -1.49
C SER A 105 -7.79 -0.97 -2.27
N ILE A 106 -8.65 -1.70 -1.57
CA ILE A 106 -9.72 -2.48 -2.20
C ILE A 106 -11.07 -2.06 -1.62
N GLY A 107 -12.13 -2.22 -2.42
CA GLY A 107 -13.47 -1.85 -1.98
C GLY A 107 -13.77 -0.35 -2.09
N ILE A 108 -12.91 0.42 -2.76
CA ILE A 108 -13.06 1.87 -2.90
C ILE A 108 -14.03 2.24 -4.02
N GLU A 109 -14.90 3.21 -3.77
CA GLU A 109 -15.71 3.82 -4.82
C GLU A 109 -14.85 4.76 -5.69
N LYS A 110 -15.03 4.73 -7.02
CA LYS A 110 -14.23 5.58 -7.91
C LYS A 110 -14.42 7.07 -7.66
N SER A 111 -15.58 7.47 -7.15
CA SER A 111 -15.96 8.84 -6.80
C SER A 111 -15.11 9.45 -5.68
N ILE A 112 -14.51 8.63 -4.81
CA ILE A 112 -13.76 9.10 -3.64
C ILE A 112 -12.25 9.20 -3.89
N ILE A 113 -11.77 8.77 -5.06
CA ILE A 113 -10.36 8.90 -5.44
C ILE A 113 -10.06 10.39 -5.70
N PRO A 114 -9.21 11.05 -4.90
CA PRO A 114 -8.95 12.47 -5.07
C PRO A 114 -8.27 12.77 -6.41
N HIS A 115 -8.47 13.98 -6.91
CA HIS A 115 -7.79 14.48 -8.11
C HIS A 115 -6.36 14.94 -7.77
N TYR A 116 -5.45 13.99 -7.60
CA TYR A 116 -4.02 14.26 -7.45
C TYR A 116 -3.26 14.08 -8.78
N SER A 117 -2.07 14.69 -8.86
CA SER A 117 -1.08 14.39 -9.89
C SER A 117 -0.39 13.07 -9.55
N PHE A 118 -0.91 11.98 -10.09
CA PHE A 118 -0.36 10.64 -9.83
C PHE A 118 0.92 10.40 -10.64
N LEU A 119 1.94 9.87 -9.96
CA LEU A 119 3.16 9.33 -10.58
C LEU A 119 2.91 7.90 -11.11
N LEU A 120 2.03 7.15 -10.43
CA LEU A 120 1.51 5.85 -10.84
C LEU A 120 0.05 5.78 -10.40
N LYS A 121 -0.83 5.25 -11.26
CA LYS A 121 -2.21 4.96 -10.91
C LYS A 121 -2.73 3.78 -11.69
N GLU A 122 -2.99 2.69 -10.99
CA GLU A 122 -3.68 1.52 -11.51
C GLU A 122 -5.01 1.36 -10.77
N LEU A 123 -6.10 1.25 -11.54
CA LEU A 123 -7.46 1.13 -11.01
C LEU A 123 -8.18 0.01 -11.74
N GLN A 124 -8.49 -1.08 -11.04
CA GLN A 124 -9.20 -2.23 -11.60
C GLN A 124 -10.57 -2.38 -10.95
N ALA A 125 -11.52 -2.96 -11.68
CA ALA A 125 -12.80 -3.34 -11.11
C ALA A 125 -12.59 -4.52 -10.15
N TYR A 126 -13.19 -4.45 -8.96
CA TYR A 126 -13.14 -5.52 -7.98
C TYR A 126 -14.51 -5.67 -7.32
N GLU A 127 -15.17 -6.80 -7.57
CA GLU A 127 -16.56 -7.05 -7.18
C GLU A 127 -17.50 -5.90 -7.59
N LYS A 128 -18.17 -5.24 -6.62
CA LYS A 128 -19.04 -4.07 -6.85
C LYS A 128 -18.28 -2.73 -6.81
N ASN A 129 -17.00 -2.74 -6.41
CA ASN A 129 -16.18 -1.56 -6.14
C ASN A 129 -14.93 -1.57 -7.04
N SER A 130 -13.81 -1.08 -6.53
CA SER A 130 -12.54 -1.05 -7.25
C SER A 130 -11.35 -1.42 -6.37
N ALA A 131 -10.28 -1.88 -7.00
CA ALA A 131 -8.95 -2.01 -6.42
C ALA A 131 -8.04 -0.91 -6.98
N LEU A 132 -7.28 -0.25 -6.10
CA LEU A 132 -6.46 0.92 -6.39
C LEU A 132 -5.03 0.68 -5.93
N LEU A 133 -4.09 1.00 -6.81
CA LEU A 133 -2.67 1.18 -6.51
C LEU A 133 -2.30 2.56 -7.05
N ALA A 134 -1.95 3.48 -6.16
CA ALA A 134 -1.62 4.85 -6.52
C ALA A 134 -0.34 5.31 -5.83
N LEU A 135 0.46 6.07 -6.57
CA LEU A 135 1.62 6.78 -6.07
C LEU A 135 1.47 8.25 -6.45
N TYR A 136 1.63 9.15 -5.48
CA TYR A 136 1.54 10.59 -5.71
C TYR A 136 2.41 11.37 -4.73
N GLU A 137 2.74 12.61 -5.10
CA GLU A 137 3.39 13.56 -4.20
C GLU A 137 2.34 14.10 -3.20
N ARG A 138 2.66 14.04 -1.90
CA ARG A 138 1.80 14.53 -0.84
C ARG A 138 1.77 16.06 -0.89
N PRO A 139 0.59 16.70 -0.93
CA PRO A 139 0.48 18.14 -0.89
C PRO A 139 0.83 18.65 0.52
N PHE A 140 2.12 18.78 0.83
CA PHE A 140 2.71 19.19 2.11
C PHE A 140 2.26 18.37 3.35
N PRO A 141 3.14 18.21 4.36
CA PRO A 141 2.85 17.31 5.47
C PRO A 141 1.89 17.81 6.55
N ASN A 142 1.37 19.04 6.45
CA ASN A 142 0.59 19.68 7.52
C ASN A 142 -0.91 19.86 7.22
N GLU A 143 -1.42 19.37 6.09
CA GLU A 143 -2.82 19.51 5.74
C GLU A 143 -3.42 18.16 5.34
N TYR A 144 -3.47 17.22 6.28
CA TYR A 144 -4.65 16.38 6.31
C TYR A 144 -5.84 17.32 6.58
N PRO A 145 -6.90 17.33 5.76
CA PRO A 145 -8.14 17.93 6.22
C PRO A 145 -8.55 17.14 7.47
N ILE A 146 -8.51 17.83 8.61
CA ILE A 146 -9.15 17.38 9.84
C ILE A 146 -10.61 17.10 9.48
N GLY A 147 -11.01 15.83 9.61
CA GLY A 147 -12.40 15.41 9.55
C GLY A 147 -12.95 15.23 8.14
N TYR A 148 -13.20 13.98 7.78
CA TYR A 148 -14.48 13.71 7.15
C TYR A 148 -15.56 14.20 8.13
N PRO A 149 -16.52 15.03 7.70
CA PRO A 149 -17.68 15.28 8.53
C PRO A 149 -18.37 13.93 8.77
N VAL A 150 -18.57 13.60 10.04
CA VAL A 150 -19.56 12.61 10.46
C VAL A 150 -20.94 13.26 10.28
N ASP A 151 -21.31 13.58 9.05
CA ASP A 151 -22.68 13.84 8.67
C ASP A 151 -23.21 12.49 8.19
N GLY A 152 -24.03 11.75 8.89
CA GLY A 152 -24.91 12.03 10.01
C GLY A 152 -26.00 10.97 9.91
N ASN A 153 -26.61 10.60 11.02
CA ASN A 153 -28.06 10.36 11.05
C ASN A 153 -28.53 10.11 12.49
N ILE A 154 -29.41 11.02 12.91
CA ILE A 154 -30.70 10.81 13.58
C ILE A 154 -30.66 10.12 14.94
#